data_AF-A0A926Z6F3-F1
#
_entry.id   AF-A0A926Z6F3-F1
#
_cell.length_a   1.000
_cell.length_b   1.000
_cell.length_c   1.000
_cell.angle_alpha   90.00
_cell.angle_beta   90.00
_cell.angle_gamma   90.00
#
_symmetry.space_group_name_H-M   'P 1'
#
loop_
_entity.id
_entity.type
_entity.pdbx_description
1 polymer ?
#
loop_
_entity_poly.entity_id
_entity_poly.type
_entity_poly.pdbx_seq_one_letter_code
_entity_poly.pdbx_strand_id
1 'polypeptide(L)'
;MTVAYPHKFRGQLSAEDILDNVVRQRKAHMDTLNRYRFSEQRSCKDLTGLIEFLDGKPRDLIQDLSHHVADEARHAAWLTDLLYELGEEINTPSGNLYIDELNRLSKYQPSTDTEDLVIDFLAAINVSEKRGCEYFAAHIRCLKKVEQTAENIKIRETIEKILPEEAGHVRWGNRKLAEIAKKSEAHHAKVEAAKRKYVAIEQAAFESGMDVLAGAEVRRLENLLKIADTLPLWERPQYLLDQLPQTLFSAELQKTRIDIFKKAWEKDPATFVEKFIPMFFNSDLKASAGKAASH
;
A
#
# COMPACT_ATOMS: atom_id res chain seq x y z
N MET A 1 -16.00 6.41 -18.41
CA MET A 1 -15.20 5.59 -17.47
C MET A 1 -14.69 6.49 -16.38
N THR A 2 -15.23 6.38 -15.18
CA THR A 2 -14.76 7.11 -14.01
C THR A 2 -13.52 6.40 -13.48
N VAL A 3 -12.37 7.07 -13.53
CA VAL A 3 -11.14 6.57 -12.91
C VAL A 3 -11.37 6.57 -11.41
N ALA A 4 -11.49 5.40 -10.80
CA ALA A 4 -11.49 5.27 -9.35
C ALA A 4 -10.08 5.61 -8.86
N TYR A 5 -9.91 6.83 -8.35
CA TYR A 5 -8.73 7.23 -7.60
C TYR A 5 -8.85 6.71 -6.17
N PRO A 6 -7.72 6.40 -5.51
CA PRO A 6 -7.77 6.03 -4.10
C PRO A 6 -8.34 7.18 -3.26
N HIS A 7 -9.10 6.85 -2.21
CA HIS A 7 -9.74 7.85 -1.38
C HIS A 7 -8.74 8.48 -0.39
N LYS A 8 -8.91 9.78 -0.12
CA LYS A 8 -8.17 10.49 0.94
C LYS A 8 -8.40 9.79 2.29
N PHE A 9 -7.35 9.60 3.07
CA PHE A 9 -7.46 9.09 4.44
C PHE A 9 -8.38 9.99 5.26
N ARG A 10 -9.53 9.46 5.71
CA ARG A 10 -10.56 10.20 6.48
C ARG A 10 -10.94 11.58 5.89
N GLY A 11 -10.79 11.77 4.58
CA GLY A 11 -11.00 13.08 3.96
C GLY A 11 -9.97 14.17 4.33
N GLN A 12 -8.85 13.83 4.97
CA GLN A 12 -7.91 14.81 5.56
C GLN A 12 -6.45 14.72 5.09
N LEU A 13 -5.88 13.54 4.80
CA LEU A 13 -4.47 13.43 4.36
C LEU A 13 -4.37 12.68 3.02
N SER A 14 -3.83 13.37 2.02
CA SER A 14 -3.43 12.83 0.72
C SER A 14 -1.97 12.34 0.75
N ALA A 15 -1.56 11.60 -0.29
CA ALA A 15 -0.15 11.23 -0.47
C ALA A 15 0.77 12.48 -0.45
N GLU A 16 0.30 13.60 -1.00
CA GLU A 16 1.03 14.87 -1.00
C GLU A 16 1.17 15.47 0.41
N ASP A 17 0.15 15.37 1.27
CA ASP A 17 0.21 15.87 2.65
C ASP A 17 1.20 15.06 3.51
N ILE A 18 1.25 13.74 3.28
CA ILE A 18 2.23 12.86 3.93
C ILE A 18 3.63 13.20 3.43
N LEU A 19 3.81 13.28 2.11
CA LEU A 19 5.12 13.45 1.49
C LEU A 19 5.71 14.84 1.72
N ASP A 20 4.91 15.90 1.85
CA ASP A 20 5.43 17.24 2.18
C ASP A 20 6.17 17.26 3.52
N ASN A 21 5.72 16.46 4.49
CA ASN A 21 6.41 16.29 5.76
C ASN A 21 7.64 15.36 5.64
N VAL A 22 7.51 14.27 4.87
CA VAL A 22 8.58 13.28 4.69
C VAL A 22 9.81 13.89 4.02
N VAL A 23 9.65 14.66 2.93
CA VAL A 23 10.80 15.23 2.19
C VAL A 23 11.60 16.24 3.00
N ARG A 24 11.02 16.80 4.08
CA ARG A 24 11.68 17.74 5.01
C ARG A 24 12.46 17.03 6.11
N GLN A 25 12.26 15.72 6.28
CA GLN A 25 12.89 14.91 7.31
C GLN A 25 13.76 13.84 6.64
N ARG A 26 15.04 14.15 6.44
CA ARG A 26 15.96 13.29 5.66
C ARG A 26 15.87 11.80 6.01
N LYS A 27 15.87 11.45 7.30
CA LYS A 27 15.74 10.04 7.72
C LYS A 27 14.45 9.38 7.22
N ALA A 28 13.29 10.02 7.42
CA ALA A 28 12.01 9.50 6.95
C ALA A 28 11.96 9.45 5.41
N HIS A 29 12.61 10.41 4.75
CA HIS A 29 12.73 10.45 3.31
C HIS A 29 13.53 9.25 2.77
N MET A 30 14.68 8.94 3.37
CA MET A 30 15.50 7.78 2.98
C MET A 30 14.80 6.46 3.28
N ASP A 31 14.15 6.35 4.43
CA ASP A 31 13.32 5.18 4.77
C ASP A 31 12.20 4.98 3.73
N THR A 32 11.60 6.06 3.22
CA THR A 32 10.57 6.00 2.18
C THR A 32 11.14 5.54 0.83
N LEU A 33 12.32 6.04 0.43
CA LEU A 33 12.99 5.59 -0.79
C LEU A 33 13.39 4.11 -0.73
N ASN A 34 13.89 3.64 0.42
CA ASN A 34 14.20 2.23 0.62
C ASN A 34 12.93 1.35 0.58
N ARG A 35 11.79 1.88 1.03
CA ARG A 35 10.48 1.20 0.85
C ARG A 35 10.08 1.08 -0.61
N TYR A 36 10.23 2.14 -1.42
CA TYR A 36 9.97 2.03 -2.86
C TYR A 36 10.86 0.97 -3.50
N ARG A 37 12.19 1.04 -3.25
CA ARG A 37 13.15 0.07 -3.76
C ARG A 37 12.74 -1.37 -3.42
N PHE A 38 12.36 -1.61 -2.16
CA PHE A 38 11.94 -2.92 -1.71
C PHE A 38 10.62 -3.37 -2.34
N SER A 39 9.66 -2.45 -2.51
CA SER A 39 8.39 -2.73 -3.19
C SER A 39 8.62 -3.17 -4.62
N GLU A 40 9.45 -2.48 -5.42
CA GLU A 40 9.67 -2.87 -6.83
C GLU A 40 10.33 -4.24 -6.96
N GLN A 41 11.25 -4.57 -6.04
CA GLN A 41 11.82 -5.93 -5.98
C GLN A 41 10.77 -6.98 -5.61
N ARG A 42 9.82 -6.65 -4.74
CA ARG A 42 8.70 -7.54 -4.41
C ARG A 42 7.73 -7.69 -5.57
N SER A 43 7.42 -6.61 -6.29
CA SER A 43 6.62 -6.64 -7.51
C SER A 43 7.23 -7.61 -8.53
N CYS A 44 8.55 -7.59 -8.73
CA CYS A 44 9.24 -8.57 -9.60
C CYS A 44 8.92 -10.02 -9.21
N LYS A 45 9.00 -10.33 -7.91
CA LYS A 45 8.75 -11.68 -7.39
C LYS A 45 7.29 -12.07 -7.57
N ASP A 46 6.37 -11.18 -7.23
CA ASP A 46 4.93 -11.46 -7.26
C ASP A 46 4.45 -11.63 -8.72
N LEU A 47 4.94 -10.79 -9.66
CA LEU A 47 4.69 -10.93 -11.10
C LEU A 47 5.31 -12.22 -11.68
N THR A 48 6.52 -12.58 -11.27
CA THR A 48 7.15 -13.85 -11.70
C THR A 48 6.35 -15.05 -11.21
N GLY A 49 5.91 -15.04 -9.95
CA GLY A 49 5.05 -16.10 -9.40
C GLY A 49 3.71 -16.21 -10.15
N LEU A 50 3.15 -15.08 -10.60
CA LEU A 50 1.97 -15.08 -11.45
C LEU A 50 2.26 -15.71 -12.83
N ILE A 51 3.38 -15.38 -13.46
CA ILE A 51 3.77 -15.99 -14.74
C ILE A 51 3.90 -17.51 -14.61
N GLU A 52 4.53 -17.99 -13.54
CA GLU A 52 4.67 -19.42 -13.23
C GLU A 52 3.30 -20.07 -13.01
N PHE A 53 2.43 -19.44 -12.22
CA PHE A 53 1.07 -19.92 -11.96
C PHE A 53 0.23 -20.06 -13.23
N LEU A 54 0.37 -19.11 -14.15
CA LEU A 54 -0.38 -19.07 -15.41
C LEU A 54 0.11 -20.10 -16.44
N ASP A 55 1.26 -20.74 -16.22
CA ASP A 55 1.80 -21.83 -17.05
C ASP A 55 1.72 -21.55 -18.56
N GLY A 56 2.21 -20.37 -18.96
CA GLY A 56 2.25 -19.95 -20.36
C GLY A 56 0.91 -19.45 -20.95
N LYS A 57 -0.16 -19.30 -20.15
CA LYS A 57 -1.51 -19.00 -20.64
C LYS A 57 -2.21 -17.86 -19.89
N PRO A 58 -2.78 -16.87 -20.61
CA PRO A 58 -2.70 -16.65 -22.05
C PRO A 58 -1.34 -16.06 -22.48
N ARG A 59 -0.87 -16.41 -23.67
CA ARG A 59 0.51 -16.12 -24.14
C ARG A 59 0.83 -14.62 -24.20
N ASP A 60 -0.13 -13.79 -24.59
CA ASP A 60 0.03 -12.34 -24.64
C ASP A 60 0.17 -11.74 -23.24
N LEU A 61 -0.62 -12.23 -22.26
CA LEU A 61 -0.49 -11.81 -20.87
C LEU A 61 0.86 -12.19 -20.29
N ILE A 62 1.35 -13.41 -20.55
CA ILE A 62 2.69 -13.83 -20.10
C ILE A 62 3.78 -12.93 -20.67
N GLN A 63 3.69 -12.56 -21.95
CA GLN A 63 4.64 -11.65 -22.57
C GLN A 63 4.60 -10.27 -21.91
N ASP A 64 3.40 -9.72 -21.71
CA ASP A 64 3.22 -8.42 -21.07
C ASP A 64 3.75 -8.41 -19.63
N LEU A 65 3.43 -9.43 -18.83
CA LEU A 65 3.93 -9.59 -17.47
C LEU A 65 5.46 -9.72 -17.44
N SER A 66 6.06 -10.38 -18.43
CA SER A 66 7.52 -10.53 -18.51
C SER A 66 8.21 -9.19 -18.77
N HIS A 67 7.62 -8.33 -19.59
CA HIS A 67 8.11 -6.96 -19.78
C HIS A 67 7.92 -6.13 -18.51
N HIS A 68 6.78 -6.28 -17.83
CA HIS A 68 6.51 -5.61 -16.56
C HIS A 68 7.56 -5.99 -15.50
N VAL A 69 7.90 -7.27 -15.36
CA VAL A 69 9.02 -7.72 -14.48
C VAL A 69 10.33 -7.02 -14.82
N ALA A 70 10.64 -6.84 -16.11
CA ALA A 70 11.87 -6.18 -16.53
C ALA A 70 11.88 -4.68 -16.19
N ASP A 71 10.73 -4.01 -16.25
CA ASP A 71 10.58 -2.62 -15.83
C ASP A 71 10.75 -2.49 -14.31
N GLU A 72 10.07 -3.34 -13.52
CA GLU A 72 10.20 -3.31 -12.05
C GLU A 72 11.62 -3.60 -11.57
N ALA A 73 12.32 -4.52 -12.23
CA ALA A 73 13.71 -4.81 -11.93
C ALA A 73 14.61 -3.59 -12.19
N ARG A 74 14.29 -2.81 -13.24
CA ARG A 74 14.98 -1.57 -13.60
C ARG A 74 14.70 -0.47 -12.58
N HIS A 75 13.45 -0.30 -12.16
CA HIS A 75 13.04 0.65 -11.11
C HIS A 75 13.78 0.35 -9.80
N ALA A 76 13.78 -0.92 -9.38
CA ALA A 76 14.50 -1.40 -8.22
C ALA A 76 16.01 -1.09 -8.31
N ALA A 77 16.62 -1.32 -9.47
CA ALA A 77 18.03 -1.03 -9.69
C ALA A 77 18.32 0.47 -9.55
N TRP A 78 17.55 1.34 -10.21
CA TRP A 78 17.74 2.79 -10.10
C TRP A 78 17.60 3.32 -8.67
N LEU A 79 16.62 2.81 -7.91
CA LEU A 79 16.44 3.19 -6.51
C LEU A 79 17.56 2.64 -5.61
N THR A 80 18.09 1.45 -5.94
CA THR A 80 19.23 0.85 -5.24
C THR A 80 20.49 1.67 -5.47
N ASP A 81 20.78 2.04 -6.71
CA ASP A 81 21.92 2.88 -7.08
C ASP A 81 21.82 4.25 -6.40
N LEU A 82 20.63 4.87 -6.41
CA LEU A 82 20.38 6.13 -5.71
C LEU A 82 20.71 6.04 -4.21
N LEU A 83 20.20 5.02 -3.51
CA LEU A 83 20.44 4.85 -2.07
C LEU A 83 21.92 4.57 -1.78
N TYR A 84 22.57 3.76 -2.60
CA TYR A 84 24.00 3.49 -2.51
C TYR A 84 24.83 4.77 -2.62
N GLU A 85 24.54 5.60 -3.64
CA GLU A 85 25.26 6.84 -3.89
C GLU A 85 25.00 7.91 -2.83
N LEU A 86 23.84 7.88 -2.16
CA LEU A 86 23.53 8.73 -1.01
C LEU A 86 24.14 8.22 0.31
N GLY A 87 24.79 7.05 0.30
CA GLY A 87 25.41 6.43 1.48
C GLY A 87 24.40 5.83 2.45
N GLU A 88 23.20 5.47 1.99
CA GLU A 88 22.14 4.91 2.82
C GLU A 88 22.21 3.39 2.92
N GLU A 89 21.59 2.85 3.98
CA GLU A 89 21.45 1.41 4.14
C GLU A 89 20.41 0.84 3.15
N ILE A 90 20.78 -0.25 2.49
CA ILE A 90 19.94 -0.97 1.51
C ILE A 90 19.39 -2.25 2.15
N ASN A 91 18.88 -2.12 3.37
CA ASN A 91 18.34 -3.23 4.15
C ASN A 91 16.86 -3.48 3.79
N THR A 92 16.30 -4.58 4.31
CA THR A 92 14.84 -4.77 4.31
C THR A 92 14.20 -3.71 5.21
N PRO A 93 13.27 -2.88 4.71
CA PRO A 93 12.64 -1.83 5.52
C PRO A 93 11.94 -2.42 6.75
N SER A 94 12.06 -1.75 7.90
CA SER A 94 11.46 -2.22 9.16
C SER A 94 9.96 -1.87 9.27
N GLY A 95 9.22 -2.62 10.10
CA GLY A 95 7.81 -2.39 10.40
C GLY A 95 6.86 -2.96 9.33
N ASN A 96 5.56 -2.80 9.54
CA ASN A 96 4.55 -3.32 8.60
C ASN A 96 4.77 -2.74 7.19
N LEU A 97 4.92 -3.62 6.21
CA LEU A 97 5.04 -3.23 4.80
C LEU A 97 3.67 -3.26 4.15
N TYR A 98 3.37 -2.21 3.38
CA TYR A 98 2.15 -2.10 2.60
C TYR A 98 1.90 -3.36 1.74
N ILE A 99 2.95 -3.86 1.07
CA ILE A 99 2.86 -5.02 0.19
C ILE A 99 2.54 -6.32 0.94
N ASP A 100 3.03 -6.46 2.17
CA ASP A 100 2.75 -7.65 3.00
C ASP A 100 1.30 -7.65 3.47
N GLU A 101 0.77 -6.48 3.85
CA GLU A 101 -0.64 -6.34 4.23
C GLU A 101 -1.57 -6.52 3.04
N LEU A 102 -1.23 -5.95 1.87
CA LEU A 102 -1.97 -6.14 0.63
C LEU A 102 -2.06 -7.63 0.28
N ASN A 103 -0.92 -8.33 0.33
CA ASN A 103 -0.85 -9.76 0.07
C ASN A 103 -1.67 -10.55 1.10
N ARG A 104 -1.59 -10.22 2.39
CA ARG A 104 -2.36 -10.88 3.46
C ARG A 104 -3.87 -10.76 3.23
N LEU A 105 -4.36 -9.56 2.97
CA LEU A 105 -5.79 -9.28 2.76
C LEU A 105 -6.31 -9.90 1.45
N SER A 106 -5.42 -10.13 0.47
CA SER A 106 -5.76 -10.70 -0.83
C SER A 106 -5.71 -12.24 -0.89
N LYS A 107 -5.29 -12.93 0.18
CA LYS A 107 -5.11 -14.41 0.19
C LYS A 107 -6.37 -15.21 -0.10
N TYR A 108 -7.55 -14.66 0.18
CA TYR A 108 -8.80 -15.37 -0.02
C TYR A 108 -9.18 -15.36 -1.51
N GLN A 109 -9.04 -16.53 -2.13
CA GLN A 109 -9.42 -16.80 -3.52
C GLN A 109 -10.35 -18.03 -3.54
N PRO A 110 -11.68 -17.84 -3.58
CA PRO A 110 -12.64 -18.94 -3.54
C PRO A 110 -12.84 -19.62 -4.89
N SER A 111 -12.44 -18.98 -6.00
CA SER A 111 -12.55 -19.53 -7.34
C SER A 111 -11.25 -20.23 -7.73
N THR A 112 -11.39 -21.41 -8.35
CA THR A 112 -10.30 -22.11 -9.04
C THR A 112 -10.34 -21.89 -10.56
N ASP A 113 -11.32 -21.12 -11.05
CA ASP A 113 -11.42 -20.76 -12.46
C ASP A 113 -10.27 -19.82 -12.84
N THR A 114 -9.52 -20.20 -13.87
CA THR A 114 -8.33 -19.47 -14.28
C THR A 114 -8.65 -18.04 -14.74
N GLU A 115 -9.80 -17.80 -15.36
CA GLU A 115 -10.16 -16.46 -15.83
C GLU A 115 -10.54 -15.56 -14.66
N ASP A 116 -11.28 -16.07 -13.68
CA ASP A 116 -11.57 -15.35 -12.43
C ASP A 116 -10.29 -14.95 -11.70
N LEU A 117 -9.33 -15.88 -11.62
CA LEU A 117 -8.02 -15.60 -11.01
C LEU A 117 -7.25 -14.54 -11.80
N VAL A 118 -7.24 -14.59 -13.13
CA VAL A 118 -6.62 -13.55 -13.97
C VAL A 118 -7.27 -12.18 -13.74
N ILE A 119 -8.60 -12.11 -13.62
CA ILE A 119 -9.31 -10.86 -13.33
C ILE A 119 -8.88 -10.32 -11.96
N ASP A 120 -8.83 -11.17 -10.95
CA ASP A 120 -8.42 -10.81 -9.59
C ASP A 120 -6.96 -10.31 -9.57
N PHE A 121 -6.02 -11.01 -10.21
CA PHE A 121 -4.63 -10.59 -10.30
C PHE A 121 -4.45 -9.26 -11.03
N LEU A 122 -5.10 -9.09 -12.18
CA LEU A 122 -5.05 -7.82 -12.93
C LEU A 122 -5.66 -6.66 -12.14
N ALA A 123 -6.72 -6.91 -11.37
CA ALA A 123 -7.32 -5.91 -10.49
C ALA A 123 -6.37 -5.53 -9.36
N ALA A 124 -5.72 -6.52 -8.71
CA ALA A 124 -4.74 -6.32 -7.66
C ALA A 124 -3.52 -5.50 -8.13
N ILE A 125 -2.90 -5.91 -9.23
CA ILE A 125 -1.76 -5.20 -9.84
C ILE A 125 -2.19 -3.77 -10.15
N ASN A 126 -3.29 -3.58 -10.87
CA ASN A 126 -3.70 -2.25 -11.32
C ASN A 126 -4.04 -1.28 -10.16
N VAL A 127 -4.47 -1.75 -8.99
CA VAL A 127 -4.67 -0.85 -7.83
C VAL A 127 -3.35 -0.53 -7.12
N SER A 128 -2.40 -1.46 -7.03
CA SER A 128 -1.07 -1.19 -6.47
C SER A 128 -0.28 -0.23 -7.36
N GLU A 129 -0.29 -0.43 -8.69
CA GLU A 129 0.37 0.48 -9.65
C GLU A 129 -0.20 1.91 -9.54
N LYS A 130 -1.53 2.03 -9.38
CA LYS A 130 -2.17 3.35 -9.21
C LYS A 130 -1.68 4.05 -7.96
N ARG A 131 -1.49 3.30 -6.87
CA ARG A 131 -0.95 3.85 -5.62
C ARG A 131 0.51 4.29 -5.78
N GLY A 132 1.34 3.43 -6.38
CA GLY A 132 2.74 3.75 -6.68
C GLY A 132 2.86 5.02 -7.52
N CYS A 133 2.15 5.07 -8.64
CA CYS A 133 2.09 6.23 -9.52
C CYS A 133 1.60 7.51 -8.81
N GLU A 134 0.59 7.42 -7.93
CA GLU A 134 0.12 8.56 -7.13
C GLU A 134 1.22 9.07 -6.19
N TYR A 135 1.90 8.15 -5.50
CA TYR A 135 2.98 8.46 -4.55
C TYR A 135 4.17 9.09 -5.26
N PHE A 136 4.66 8.51 -6.35
CA PHE A 136 5.75 9.07 -7.14
C PHE A 136 5.42 10.47 -7.65
N ALA A 137 4.22 10.67 -8.20
CA ALA A 137 3.80 11.98 -8.68
C ALA A 137 3.72 13.01 -7.55
N ALA A 138 3.18 12.64 -6.38
CA ALA A 138 3.14 13.50 -5.20
C ALA A 138 4.54 13.81 -4.68
N HIS A 139 5.44 12.84 -4.67
CA HIS A 139 6.81 12.99 -4.19
C HIS A 139 7.59 13.98 -5.05
N ILE A 140 7.48 13.89 -6.37
CA ILE A 140 8.07 14.86 -7.31
C ILE A 140 7.53 16.27 -7.03
N ARG A 141 6.22 16.43 -6.79
CA ARG A 141 5.62 17.74 -6.46
C ARG A 141 6.16 18.30 -5.16
N CYS A 142 6.29 17.49 -4.11
CA CYS A 142 6.86 17.90 -2.84
C CYS A 142 8.34 18.27 -2.96
N LEU A 143 9.13 17.49 -3.71
CA LEU A 143 10.55 17.78 -3.96
C LEU A 143 10.77 19.09 -4.71
N LYS A 144 9.83 19.49 -5.58
CA LYS A 144 9.88 20.79 -6.28
C LYS A 144 9.60 21.99 -5.37
N LYS A 145 8.99 21.79 -4.18
CA LYS A 145 8.65 22.86 -3.22
C LYS A 145 9.71 23.09 -2.15
N VAL A 146 10.61 22.14 -1.93
CA VAL A 146 11.70 22.25 -0.94
C VAL A 146 12.98 22.76 -1.57
N GLU A 147 14.00 23.00 -0.75
CA GLU A 147 15.32 23.44 -1.22
C GLU A 147 15.91 22.45 -2.25
N GLN A 148 16.39 23.00 -3.36
CA GLN A 148 16.94 22.23 -4.48
C GLN A 148 18.41 21.88 -4.25
N THR A 149 18.67 21.09 -3.21
CA THR A 149 20.00 20.53 -2.95
C THR A 149 20.36 19.47 -4.00
N ALA A 150 21.64 19.16 -4.15
CA ALA A 150 22.08 18.10 -5.06
C ALA A 150 21.42 16.74 -4.75
N GLU A 151 21.24 16.42 -3.47
CA GLU A 151 20.51 15.23 -3.00
C GLU A 151 19.05 15.25 -3.49
N ASN A 152 18.30 16.33 -3.23
CA ASN A 152 16.89 16.42 -3.61
C ASN A 152 16.67 16.42 -5.13
N ILE A 153 17.57 17.06 -5.89
CA ILE A 153 17.53 17.05 -7.36
C ILE A 153 17.71 15.60 -7.86
N LYS A 154 18.72 14.89 -7.34
CA LYS A 154 19.03 13.52 -7.76
C LYS A 154 17.90 12.53 -7.46
N ILE A 155 17.28 12.66 -6.28
CA ILE A 155 16.10 11.87 -5.91
C ILE A 155 14.95 12.15 -6.86
N ARG A 156 14.64 13.43 -7.10
CA ARG A 156 13.56 13.84 -8.01
C ARG A 156 13.77 13.28 -9.41
N GLU A 157 14.97 13.43 -9.96
CA GLU A 157 15.31 12.95 -11.31
C GLU A 157 15.21 11.42 -11.41
N THR A 158 15.55 10.70 -10.34
CA THR A 158 15.38 9.24 -10.30
C THR A 158 13.89 8.86 -10.33
N ILE A 159 13.06 9.51 -9.53
CA ILE A 159 11.61 9.25 -9.52
C ILE A 159 10.96 9.69 -10.84
N GLU A 160 11.42 10.78 -11.46
CA GLU A 160 10.94 11.26 -12.77
C GLU A 160 11.28 10.28 -13.91
N LYS A 161 12.30 9.43 -13.78
CA LYS A 161 12.59 8.32 -14.72
C LYS A 161 11.60 7.16 -14.57
N ILE A 162 11.18 6.85 -13.35
CA ILE A 162 10.28 5.73 -13.02
C ILE A 162 8.83 6.04 -13.41
N LEU A 163 8.35 7.25 -13.07
CA LEU A 163 6.94 7.63 -13.20
C LEU A 163 6.29 7.34 -14.58
N PRO A 164 6.96 7.56 -15.73
CA PRO A 164 6.37 7.24 -17.04
C PRO A 164 6.10 5.74 -17.27
N GLU A 165 6.97 4.87 -16.75
CA GLU A 165 6.86 3.40 -16.83
C GLU A 165 5.67 2.93 -15.97
N GLU A 166 5.60 3.37 -14.70
CA GLU A 166 4.47 3.16 -13.77
C GLU A 166 3.12 3.58 -14.37
N ALA A 167 3.06 4.78 -14.94
CA ALA A 167 1.86 5.26 -15.61
C ALA A 167 1.50 4.38 -16.83
N GLY A 168 2.49 3.77 -17.47
CA GLY A 168 2.33 2.75 -18.49
C GLY A 168 1.68 1.48 -17.96
N HIS A 169 2.15 0.95 -16.84
CA HIS A 169 1.58 -0.23 -16.17
C HIS A 169 0.12 -0.01 -15.76
N VAL A 170 -0.21 1.15 -15.18
CA VAL A 170 -1.60 1.53 -14.87
C VAL A 170 -2.47 1.54 -16.14
N ARG A 171 -2.00 2.13 -17.25
CA ARG A 171 -2.77 2.15 -18.50
C ARG A 171 -2.96 0.75 -19.07
N TRP A 172 -1.92 -0.08 -19.02
CA TRP A 172 -1.96 -1.46 -19.45
C TRP A 172 -2.98 -2.28 -18.64
N GLY A 173 -2.93 -2.23 -17.31
CA GLY A 173 -3.85 -2.97 -16.44
C GLY A 173 -5.32 -2.55 -16.64
N ASN A 174 -5.59 -1.25 -16.74
CA ASN A 174 -6.93 -0.75 -17.07
C ASN A 174 -7.42 -1.25 -18.45
N ARG A 175 -6.54 -1.29 -19.45
CA ARG A 175 -6.87 -1.79 -20.79
C ARG A 175 -7.21 -3.28 -20.76
N LYS A 176 -6.38 -4.12 -20.14
CA LYS A 176 -6.61 -5.58 -20.05
C LYS A 176 -7.93 -5.90 -19.33
N LEU A 177 -8.20 -5.24 -18.20
CA LEU A 177 -9.48 -5.39 -17.49
C LEU A 177 -10.67 -4.95 -18.36
N ALA A 178 -10.53 -3.87 -19.12
CA ALA A 178 -11.59 -3.39 -20.03
C ALA A 178 -11.81 -4.34 -21.22
N GLU A 179 -10.77 -5.00 -21.74
CA GLU A 179 -10.88 -6.02 -22.78
C GLU A 179 -11.67 -7.23 -22.28
N ILE A 180 -11.38 -7.71 -21.06
CA ILE A 180 -12.13 -8.80 -20.43
C ILE A 180 -13.59 -8.39 -20.20
N ALA A 181 -13.83 -7.19 -19.66
CA ALA A 181 -15.18 -6.70 -19.39
C ALA A 181 -16.05 -6.58 -20.66
N LYS A 182 -15.46 -6.38 -21.83
CA LYS A 182 -16.18 -6.29 -23.12
C LYS A 182 -16.63 -7.65 -23.67
N LYS A 183 -16.14 -8.78 -23.13
CA LYS A 183 -16.49 -10.12 -23.63
C LYS A 183 -17.97 -10.46 -23.44
N SER A 184 -18.54 -10.14 -22.28
CA SER A 184 -19.99 -10.27 -22.00
C SER A 184 -20.38 -9.51 -20.73
N GLU A 185 -21.68 -9.35 -20.48
CA GLU A 185 -22.20 -8.76 -19.24
C GLU A 185 -21.72 -9.49 -17.98
N ALA A 186 -21.57 -10.82 -18.05
CA ALA A 186 -21.05 -11.61 -16.94
C ALA A 186 -19.58 -11.27 -16.62
N HIS A 187 -18.73 -11.11 -17.65
CA HIS A 187 -17.34 -10.69 -17.46
C HIS A 187 -17.26 -9.26 -16.94
N HIS A 188 -18.10 -8.36 -17.45
CA HIS A 188 -18.19 -7.00 -16.94
C HIS A 188 -18.49 -6.98 -15.44
N ALA A 189 -19.48 -7.77 -14.99
CA ALA A 189 -19.83 -7.87 -13.59
C ALA A 189 -18.67 -8.42 -12.73
N LYS A 190 -17.95 -9.44 -13.21
CA LYS A 190 -16.77 -10.00 -12.55
C LYS A 190 -15.64 -8.96 -12.40
N VAL A 191 -15.30 -8.26 -13.49
CA VAL A 191 -14.28 -7.21 -13.48
C VAL A 191 -14.63 -6.07 -12.52
N GLU A 192 -15.89 -5.62 -12.51
CA GLU A 192 -16.31 -4.56 -11.60
C GLU A 192 -16.35 -5.03 -10.13
N ALA A 193 -16.69 -6.29 -9.87
CA ALA A 193 -16.59 -6.86 -8.52
C ALA A 193 -15.13 -6.92 -8.05
N ALA A 194 -14.22 -7.43 -8.88
CA ALA A 194 -12.79 -7.50 -8.56
C ALA A 194 -12.20 -6.10 -8.31
N LYS A 195 -12.52 -5.10 -9.16
CA LYS A 195 -12.09 -3.72 -8.93
C LYS A 195 -12.55 -3.19 -7.57
N ARG A 196 -13.82 -3.39 -7.19
CA ARG A 196 -14.33 -2.95 -5.88
C ARG A 196 -13.60 -3.64 -4.73
N LYS A 197 -13.41 -4.97 -4.82
CA LYS A 197 -12.67 -5.78 -3.85
C LYS A 197 -11.26 -5.26 -3.65
N TYR A 198 -10.50 -5.14 -4.73
CA TYR A 198 -9.09 -4.76 -4.65
C TYR A 198 -8.89 -3.28 -4.31
N VAL A 199 -9.80 -2.38 -4.66
CA VAL A 199 -9.76 -1.00 -4.14
C VAL A 199 -9.95 -0.97 -2.63
N ALA A 200 -10.85 -1.77 -2.06
CA ALA A 200 -11.04 -1.85 -0.61
C ALA A 200 -9.83 -2.47 0.10
N ILE A 201 -9.25 -3.54 -0.47
CA ILE A 201 -8.03 -4.18 0.04
C ILE A 201 -6.84 -3.22 -0.02
N GLU A 202 -6.63 -2.54 -1.15
CA GLU A 202 -5.57 -1.56 -1.33
C GLU A 202 -5.65 -0.45 -0.30
N GLN A 203 -6.84 0.14 -0.12
CA GLN A 203 -7.05 1.19 0.84
C GLN A 203 -6.78 0.71 2.28
N ALA A 204 -7.24 -0.50 2.63
CA ALA A 204 -6.97 -1.08 3.94
C ALA A 204 -5.48 -1.33 4.18
N ALA A 205 -4.77 -1.85 3.17
CA ALA A 205 -3.33 -2.07 3.22
C ALA A 205 -2.56 -0.76 3.37
N PHE A 206 -2.96 0.26 2.62
CA PHE A 206 -2.41 1.61 2.70
C PHE A 206 -2.59 2.22 4.10
N GLU A 207 -3.79 2.11 4.65
CA GLU A 207 -4.09 2.60 5.99
C GLU A 207 -3.36 1.85 7.10
N SER A 208 -2.96 0.60 6.85
CA SER A 208 -2.27 -0.21 7.84
C SER A 208 -0.87 0.31 8.22
N GLY A 209 -0.24 1.07 7.31
CA GLY A 209 1.02 1.76 7.58
C GLY A 209 0.90 2.84 8.66
N MET A 210 -0.34 3.26 8.98
CA MET A 210 -0.66 4.28 9.98
C MET A 210 -1.18 3.69 11.32
N ASP A 211 -1.15 2.37 11.49
CA ASP A 211 -1.71 1.67 12.65
C ASP A 211 -0.89 1.73 13.94
N VAL A 212 0.13 2.57 13.96
CA VAL A 212 0.88 2.92 15.16
C VAL A 212 0.02 3.74 16.14
N LEU A 213 -1.04 4.41 15.66
CA LEU A 213 -1.90 5.29 16.46
C LEU A 213 -3.01 4.53 17.22
N ALA A 214 -3.45 5.04 18.38
CA ALA A 214 -4.58 4.47 19.13
C ALA A 214 -5.84 4.28 18.25
N GLY A 215 -6.58 3.20 18.55
CA GLY A 215 -7.76 2.79 17.77
C GLY A 215 -7.44 2.12 16.44
N ALA A 216 -6.19 1.67 16.22
CA ALA A 216 -5.80 0.92 15.03
C ALA A 216 -6.58 -0.39 14.89
N GLU A 217 -6.83 -1.09 16.00
CA GLU A 217 -7.59 -2.33 16.03
C GLU A 217 -9.01 -2.13 15.51
N VAL A 218 -9.65 -1.05 15.93
CA VAL A 218 -11.00 -0.67 15.46
C VAL A 218 -10.97 -0.32 13.97
N ARG A 219 -9.98 0.47 13.52
CA ARG A 219 -9.83 0.81 12.08
C ARG A 219 -9.60 -0.43 11.21
N ARG A 220 -8.74 -1.35 11.66
CA ARG A 220 -8.49 -2.60 10.94
C ARG A 220 -9.76 -3.45 10.85
N LEU A 221 -10.55 -3.51 11.94
CA LEU A 221 -11.82 -4.22 11.93
C LEU A 221 -12.82 -3.56 10.97
N GLU A 222 -12.96 -2.23 11.00
CA GLU A 222 -13.78 -1.48 10.05
C GLU A 222 -13.36 -1.75 8.60
N ASN A 223 -12.06 -1.80 8.33
CA ASN A 223 -11.53 -2.10 7.01
C ASN A 223 -11.79 -3.54 6.57
N LEU A 224 -11.68 -4.52 7.48
CA LEU A 224 -12.10 -5.89 7.19
C LEU A 224 -13.57 -5.98 6.81
N LEU A 225 -14.45 -5.28 7.53
CA LEU A 225 -15.88 -5.26 7.23
C LEU A 225 -16.16 -4.62 5.87
N LYS A 226 -15.49 -3.50 5.55
CA LYS A 226 -15.60 -2.86 4.22
C LYS A 226 -15.15 -3.79 3.09
N ILE A 227 -14.08 -4.56 3.29
CA ILE A 227 -13.65 -5.55 2.29
C ILE A 227 -14.69 -6.66 2.17
N ALA A 228 -15.17 -7.22 3.29
CA ALA A 228 -16.19 -8.26 3.29
C ALA A 228 -17.47 -7.80 2.56
N ASP A 229 -17.84 -6.52 2.66
CA ASP A 229 -18.98 -5.95 1.94
C ASP A 229 -18.83 -5.95 0.42
N THR A 230 -17.61 -6.01 -0.11
CA THR A 230 -17.35 -6.15 -1.54
C THR A 230 -17.55 -7.58 -2.06
N LEU A 231 -17.57 -8.57 -1.16
CA LEU A 231 -17.68 -9.99 -1.49
C LEU A 231 -19.14 -10.46 -1.58
N PRO A 232 -19.41 -11.52 -2.36
CA PRO A 232 -20.68 -12.24 -2.32
C PRO A 232 -21.05 -12.67 -0.89
N LEU A 233 -22.34 -12.64 -0.55
CA LEU A 233 -22.83 -12.88 0.81
C LEU A 233 -22.35 -14.21 1.42
N TRP A 234 -22.23 -15.25 0.60
CA TRP A 234 -21.79 -16.58 1.05
C TRP A 234 -20.28 -16.69 1.31
N GLU A 235 -19.47 -15.79 0.76
CA GLU A 235 -18.01 -15.78 0.94
C GLU A 235 -17.57 -14.99 2.18
N ARG A 236 -18.38 -14.01 2.61
CA ARG A 236 -18.06 -13.11 3.73
C ARG A 236 -17.72 -13.84 5.03
N PRO A 237 -18.47 -14.88 5.47
CA PRO A 237 -18.16 -15.57 6.71
C PRO A 237 -16.78 -16.21 6.68
N GLN A 238 -16.42 -16.89 5.58
CA GLN A 238 -15.12 -17.54 5.45
C GLN A 238 -13.99 -16.51 5.40
N TYR A 239 -14.15 -15.46 4.59
CA TYR A 239 -13.19 -14.36 4.53
C TYR A 239 -12.91 -13.76 5.92
N LEU A 240 -13.96 -13.48 6.70
CA LEU A 240 -13.80 -12.94 8.05
C LEU A 240 -13.15 -13.94 8.99
N LEU A 241 -13.50 -15.23 8.94
CA LEU A 241 -12.88 -16.27 9.76
C LEU A 241 -11.37 -16.39 9.48
N ASP A 242 -10.95 -16.28 8.22
CA ASP A 242 -9.54 -16.36 7.83
C ASP A 242 -8.74 -15.12 8.25
N GLN A 243 -9.36 -13.94 8.15
CA GLN A 243 -8.67 -12.66 8.33
C GLN A 243 -8.74 -12.09 9.76
N LEU A 244 -9.83 -12.32 10.50
CA LEU A 244 -10.04 -11.78 11.85
C LEU A 244 -8.92 -12.16 12.83
N PRO A 245 -8.47 -13.44 12.92
CA PRO A 245 -7.40 -13.81 13.84
C PRO A 245 -6.10 -13.06 13.54
N GLN A 246 -5.75 -12.95 12.26
CA GLN A 246 -4.53 -12.26 11.84
C GLN A 246 -4.62 -10.75 12.07
N THR A 247 -5.80 -10.17 11.94
CA THR A 247 -6.03 -8.73 12.15
C THR A 247 -6.04 -8.32 13.62
N LEU A 248 -6.65 -9.12 14.51
CA LEU A 248 -6.75 -8.80 15.94
C LEU A 248 -5.48 -9.19 16.70
N PHE A 249 -4.78 -10.25 16.29
CA PHE A 249 -3.64 -10.81 17.00
C PHE A 249 -2.32 -10.67 16.23
N SER A 250 -2.16 -9.67 15.36
CA SER A 250 -0.92 -9.49 14.59
C SER A 250 0.26 -9.23 15.53
N ALA A 251 1.10 -10.24 15.74
CA ALA A 251 2.32 -10.15 16.54
C ALA A 251 3.27 -9.05 16.01
N GLU A 252 3.22 -8.80 14.70
CA GLU A 252 4.02 -7.76 14.04
C GLU A 252 3.58 -6.34 14.40
N LEU A 253 2.28 -6.09 14.61
CA LEU A 253 1.79 -4.81 15.11
C LEU A 253 2.24 -4.59 16.56
N GLN A 254 2.14 -5.62 17.40
CA GLN A 254 2.61 -5.54 18.78
C GLN A 254 4.13 -5.28 18.83
N LYS A 255 4.90 -5.97 17.98
CA LYS A 255 6.34 -5.75 17.82
C LYS A 255 6.66 -4.34 17.30
N THR A 256 5.98 -3.89 16.25
CA THR A 256 6.15 -2.55 15.66
C THR A 256 5.85 -1.46 16.69
N ARG A 257 4.78 -1.63 17.50
CA ARG A 257 4.51 -0.74 18.63
C ARG A 257 5.67 -0.78 19.61
N ILE A 258 6.09 -1.94 20.11
CA ILE A 258 7.23 -2.06 21.04
C ILE A 258 8.50 -1.39 20.49
N ASP A 259 8.81 -1.56 19.20
CA ASP A 259 9.99 -0.97 18.58
C ASP A 259 9.89 0.55 18.47
N ILE A 260 8.71 1.07 18.16
CA ILE A 260 8.44 2.52 18.15
C ILE A 260 8.51 3.09 19.56
N PHE A 261 7.93 2.38 20.54
CA PHE A 261 8.02 2.71 21.97
C PHE A 261 9.48 2.78 22.42
N LYS A 262 10.29 1.77 22.09
CA LYS A 262 11.73 1.75 22.40
C LYS A 262 12.48 2.90 21.73
N LYS A 263 12.32 3.08 20.41
CA LYS A 263 13.00 4.16 19.67
C LYS A 263 12.61 5.55 20.15
N ALA A 264 11.34 5.76 20.51
CA ALA A 264 10.86 7.04 21.03
C ALA A 264 11.38 7.30 22.45
N TRP A 265 11.40 6.27 23.31
CA TRP A 265 12.00 6.33 24.64
C TRP A 265 13.51 6.62 24.59
N GLU A 266 14.25 5.96 23.70
CA GLU A 266 15.70 6.15 23.55
C GLU A 266 16.07 7.54 23.01
N LYS A 267 15.19 8.15 22.21
CA LYS A 267 15.46 9.44 21.56
C LYS A 267 15.09 10.64 22.42
N ASP A 268 13.93 10.61 23.08
CA ASP A 268 13.44 11.71 23.93
C ASP A 268 12.39 11.21 24.94
N PRO A 269 12.84 10.72 26.11
CA PRO A 269 11.95 10.16 27.14
C PRO A 269 10.92 11.15 27.68
N ALA A 270 11.27 12.45 27.72
CA ALA A 270 10.41 13.49 28.29
C ALA A 270 9.21 13.78 27.36
N THR A 271 9.47 14.04 26.07
CA THR A 271 8.42 14.23 25.06
C THR A 271 7.57 12.96 24.87
N PHE A 272 8.18 11.78 25.03
CA PHE A 272 7.49 10.50 24.95
C PHE A 272 6.41 10.35 26.05
N VAL A 273 6.73 10.71 27.31
CA VAL A 273 5.78 10.65 28.42
C VAL A 273 4.66 11.70 28.26
N GLU A 274 4.99 12.91 27.80
CA GLU A 274 4.02 14.00 27.70
C GLU A 274 3.08 13.91 26.48
N LYS A 275 3.56 13.42 25.33
CA LYS A 275 2.79 13.45 24.06
C LYS A 275 2.44 12.07 23.51
N PHE A 276 3.34 11.10 23.67
CA PHE A 276 3.18 9.79 23.07
C PHE A 276 2.27 8.90 23.93
N ILE A 277 2.50 8.78 25.24
CA ILE A 277 1.63 8.00 26.14
C ILE A 277 0.15 8.42 26.02
N PRO A 278 -0.22 9.72 26.06
CA PRO A 278 -1.61 10.13 25.82
C PRO A 278 -2.14 9.73 24.43
N MET A 279 -1.33 9.75 23.38
CA MET A 279 -1.76 9.33 22.03
C MET A 279 -2.04 7.83 21.92
N PHE A 280 -1.53 7.00 22.85
CA PHE A 280 -1.77 5.55 22.93
C PHE A 280 -2.91 5.16 23.89
N PHE A 281 -3.15 5.97 24.94
CA PHE A 281 -4.14 5.65 25.99
C PHE A 281 -5.36 6.58 26.02
N ASN A 282 -5.31 7.78 25.43
CA ASN A 282 -6.46 8.69 25.35
C ASN A 282 -7.15 8.60 24.00
N SER A 283 -7.90 7.53 23.77
CA SER A 283 -9.03 7.60 22.84
C SER A 283 -10.31 8.13 23.49
N ASP A 284 -10.40 8.37 24.82
CA ASP A 284 -11.67 8.84 25.41
C ASP A 284 -11.65 9.44 26.84
N LEU A 285 -10.74 10.37 27.17
CA LEU A 285 -10.78 11.07 28.48
C LEU A 285 -11.30 12.52 28.46
N LYS A 286 -11.57 13.10 27.28
CA LYS A 286 -12.28 14.41 27.21
C LYS A 286 -13.81 14.27 27.20
N ALA A 287 -14.36 13.14 26.75
CA ALA A 287 -15.80 12.89 26.78
C ALA A 287 -16.32 12.45 28.17
N SER A 288 -15.45 11.86 28.99
CA SER A 288 -15.76 11.37 30.35
C SER A 288 -15.47 12.39 31.46
N ALA A 289 -14.55 13.34 31.26
CA ALA A 289 -14.33 14.43 32.21
C ALA A 289 -15.41 15.54 32.16
N GLY A 290 -16.11 15.70 31.03
CA GLY A 290 -17.20 16.67 30.88
C GLY A 290 -18.56 16.22 31.43
N LYS A 291 -18.74 14.91 31.69
CA LYS A 291 -19.98 14.34 32.27
C LYS A 291 -19.89 14.06 33.78
N ALA A 292 -18.69 14.07 34.35
CA ALA A 292 -18.49 13.94 35.81
C ALA A 292 -18.46 15.29 36.54
N ALA A 293 -18.56 16.42 35.82
CA ALA A 293 -18.65 17.77 36.37
C ALA A 293 -20.07 18.36 36.33
N SER A 294 -21.08 17.54 35.98
CA SER A 294 -22.49 17.94 35.91
C SER A 294 -23.44 16.94 36.57
N HIS A 295 -23.02 16.32 37.66
CA HIS A 295 -23.88 15.65 38.64
C HIS A 295 -23.33 15.82 40.05
#